data_AF-A0A968CSU8-F1
#
_entry.id   AF-A0A968CSU8-F1
#
_cell.length_a   1.000
_cell.length_b   1.000
_cell.length_c   1.000
_cell.angle_alpha   90.00
_cell.angle_beta   90.00
_cell.angle_gamma   90.00
#
_symmetry.space_group_name_H-M   'P 1'
#
loop_
_entity.id
_entity.type
_entity.pdbx_description
1 polymer ?
#
loop_
_entity_poly.entity_id
_entity_poly.type
_entity_poly.pdbx_seq_one_letter_code
_entity_poly.pdbx_strand_id
1 'polypeptide(L)'
;CTKSAANGKQVRRSEFAENIENNKKRVLNSEKLYKRRQAIVEHPFGTIKRQWGFNYIITKKYLERAEADFGFIMVVYNLRRMINILGLQKLRKYLESIFQLFCFKITLFKLFLNHINQKLKRTMKTPGILNLPLNTGERFQLTINQIGF
;
A
#
# COMPACT_ATOMS: atom_id res chain seq x y z
N CYS A 1 1.89 42.58 21.82
CA CYS A 1 3.24 43.05 22.20
C CYS A 1 3.43 42.83 23.70
N THR A 2 4.51 42.17 24.12
CA THR A 2 4.82 41.93 25.55
C THR A 2 5.58 43.12 26.13
N LYS A 3 5.09 43.67 27.25
CA LYS A 3 5.62 44.88 27.92
C LYS A 3 6.75 44.60 28.93
N SER A 4 7.25 43.36 29.00
CA SER A 4 8.27 42.94 29.97
C SER A 4 9.68 43.33 29.49
N ALA A 5 10.37 44.18 30.24
CA ALA A 5 11.77 44.54 30.02
C ALA A 5 12.76 43.51 30.58
N ALA A 6 12.38 42.76 31.62
CA ALA A 6 13.26 41.82 32.33
C ALA A 6 13.51 40.51 31.56
N ASN A 7 12.50 40.04 30.82
CA ASN A 7 12.59 38.87 29.95
C ASN A 7 11.97 39.26 28.61
N GLY A 8 12.79 39.84 27.73
CA GLY A 8 12.37 40.29 26.40
C GLY A 8 11.67 39.19 25.58
N LYS A 9 10.99 39.56 24.49
CA LYS A 9 10.29 38.61 23.62
C LYS A 9 11.30 37.60 23.03
N GLN A 10 11.30 36.38 23.55
CA GLN A 10 12.08 35.29 22.95
C GLN A 10 11.43 34.88 21.62
N VAL A 11 12.03 35.31 20.50
CA VAL A 11 11.63 34.86 19.16
C VAL A 11 12.35 33.54 18.89
N ARG A 12 11.64 32.42 19.07
CA ARG A 12 12.15 31.10 18.72
C ARG A 12 11.78 30.79 17.27
N ARG A 13 12.78 30.47 16.44
CA ARG A 13 12.59 29.94 15.09
C ARG A 13 12.69 28.42 15.18
N SER A 14 11.68 27.69 14.67
CA SER A 14 11.76 26.23 14.62
C SER A 14 12.71 25.78 13.50
N GLU A 15 13.24 24.57 13.61
CA GLU A 15 14.02 23.91 12.56
C GLU A 15 13.27 23.85 11.22
N PHE A 16 11.93 23.77 11.25
CA PHE A 16 11.06 23.70 10.06
C PHE A 16 10.57 25.07 9.55
N ALA A 17 11.05 26.18 10.11
CA ALA A 17 10.56 27.52 9.75
C ALA A 17 10.71 27.83 8.26
N GLU A 18 11.79 27.35 7.64
CA GLU A 18 12.01 27.49 6.20
C GLU A 18 10.95 26.73 5.39
N ASN A 19 10.63 25.49 5.78
CA ASN A 19 9.60 24.69 5.11
C ASN A 19 8.22 25.36 5.18
N ILE A 20 7.90 25.98 6.33
CA ILE A 20 6.65 26.72 6.53
C ILE A 20 6.60 27.95 5.62
N GLU A 21 7.69 28.71 5.53
CA GLU A 21 7.79 29.89 4.69
C GLU A 21 7.68 29.53 3.19
N ASN A 22 8.38 28.48 2.77
CA ASN A 22 8.30 27.95 1.42
C ASN A 22 6.89 27.43 1.08
N ASN A 23 6.22 26.76 2.03
CA ASN A 23 4.83 26.37 1.84
C ASN A 23 3.89 27.57 1.73
N LYS A 24 4.10 28.62 2.54
CA LYS A 24 3.33 29.86 2.46
C LYS A 24 3.44 30.50 1.08
N LYS A 25 4.65 30.58 0.51
CA LYS A 25 4.87 31.05 -0.87
C LYS A 25 4.10 30.20 -1.88
N ARG A 26 4.12 28.87 -1.76
CA ARG A 26 3.36 27.96 -2.64
C ARG A 26 1.85 28.14 -2.53
N VAL A 27 1.32 28.34 -1.33
CA VAL A 27 -0.11 28.57 -1.10
C VAL A 27 -0.55 29.89 -1.73
N LEU A 28 0.23 30.96 -1.56
CA LEU A 28 -0.05 32.27 -2.15
C LEU A 28 -0.03 32.21 -3.69
N ASN A 29 0.95 31.53 -4.27
CA ASN A 29 1.08 31.40 -5.72
C ASN A 29 -0.03 30.52 -6.36
N SER A 30 -0.77 29.72 -5.58
CA SER A 30 -1.72 28.74 -6.11
C SER A 30 -2.95 28.56 -5.21
N GLU A 31 -3.52 29.67 -4.75
CA GLU A 31 -4.58 29.69 -3.72
C GLU A 31 -5.80 28.83 -4.09
N LYS A 32 -6.30 28.95 -5.33
CA LYS A 32 -7.48 28.21 -5.80
C LYS A 32 -7.30 26.69 -5.70
N LEU A 33 -6.09 26.22 -6.02
CA LEU A 33 -5.76 24.80 -5.98
C LEU A 33 -5.67 24.29 -4.54
N TYR A 34 -5.08 25.07 -3.63
CA TYR A 34 -5.02 24.73 -2.21
C TYR A 34 -6.42 24.70 -1.56
N LYS A 35 -7.28 25.68 -1.86
CA LYS A 35 -8.69 25.68 -1.41
C LYS A 35 -9.46 24.45 -1.89
N ARG A 36 -9.26 24.05 -3.16
CA ARG A 36 -9.90 22.83 -3.70
C ARG A 36 -9.41 21.58 -3.00
N ARG A 37 -8.10 21.44 -2.76
CA ARG A 37 -7.52 20.30 -2.03
C ARG A 37 -8.07 20.23 -0.60
N GLN A 38 -8.14 21.38 0.07
CA GLN A 38 -8.71 21.49 1.40
C GLN A 38 -10.16 20.98 1.42
N ALA A 39 -11.02 21.45 0.52
CA ALA A 39 -12.41 21.00 0.45
C ALA A 39 -12.54 19.48 0.18
N ILE A 40 -11.70 18.94 -0.70
CA ILE A 40 -11.68 17.49 -1.03
C ILE A 40 -11.32 16.65 0.19
N VAL A 41 -10.39 17.13 1.03
CA VAL A 41 -9.86 16.40 2.19
C VAL A 41 -10.75 16.59 3.42
N GLU A 42 -11.21 17.81 3.67
CA GLU A 42 -12.02 18.14 4.85
C GLU A 42 -13.38 17.43 4.84
N HIS A 43 -14.01 17.26 3.68
CA HIS A 43 -15.31 16.60 3.60
C HIS A 43 -15.27 15.12 4.10
N PRO A 44 -14.38 14.24 3.62
CA PRO A 44 -14.18 12.90 4.16
C PRO A 44 -13.94 12.88 5.67
N PHE A 45 -13.02 13.72 6.16
CA PHE A 45 -12.70 13.77 7.59
C PHE A 45 -13.89 14.26 8.42
N GLY A 46 -14.64 15.25 7.92
CA GLY A 46 -15.86 15.75 8.53
C GLY A 46 -16.93 14.66 8.61
N THR A 47 -17.13 13.91 7.53
CA THR A 47 -18.08 12.78 7.50
C THR A 47 -17.70 11.72 8.54
N ILE A 48 -16.45 11.26 8.52
CA ILE A 48 -15.98 10.20 9.42
C ILE A 48 -16.04 10.64 10.89
N LYS A 49 -15.57 11.84 11.20
CA LYS A 49 -15.53 12.32 12.60
C LYS A 49 -16.90 12.75 13.11
N ARG A 50 -17.66 13.53 12.33
CA ARG A 50 -18.93 14.14 12.78
C ARG A 50 -20.14 13.25 12.53
N GLN A 51 -20.29 12.66 11.34
CA GLN A 51 -21.46 11.85 11.03
C GLN A 51 -21.32 10.42 11.56
N TRP A 52 -20.12 9.84 11.53
CA TRP A 52 -19.91 8.45 11.98
C TRP A 52 -19.40 8.36 13.42
N GLY A 53 -19.13 9.49 14.07
CA GLY A 53 -18.72 9.53 15.48
C GLY A 53 -17.31 8.98 15.75
N PHE A 54 -16.46 8.83 14.72
CA PHE A 54 -15.07 8.37 14.88
C PHE A 54 -14.17 9.49 15.42
N ASN A 55 -14.42 9.90 16.67
CA ASN A 55 -13.73 10.99 17.33
C ASN A 55 -12.42 10.55 18.00
N TYR A 56 -12.35 9.28 18.42
CA TYR A 56 -11.19 8.70 19.08
C TYR A 56 -11.01 7.25 18.66
N ILE A 57 -9.77 6.82 18.66
CA ILE A 57 -9.39 5.43 18.42
C ILE A 57 -9.58 4.67 19.74
N ILE A 58 -10.38 3.61 19.71
CA ILE A 58 -10.72 2.82 20.89
C ILE A 58 -9.50 1.97 21.34
N THR A 59 -8.68 1.52 20.38
CA THR A 59 -7.53 0.67 20.65
C THR A 59 -6.33 1.48 21.12
N LYS A 60 -6.11 1.56 22.44
CA LYS A 60 -5.12 2.47 23.07
C LYS A 60 -3.75 1.87 23.41
N LYS A 61 -3.30 0.81 22.73
CA LYS A 61 -2.08 0.08 23.14
C LYS A 61 -0.84 0.34 22.28
N TYR A 62 -0.96 0.25 20.97
CA TYR A 62 0.16 0.37 20.03
C TYR A 62 -0.25 1.18 18.79
N LEU A 63 0.71 1.86 18.17
CA LEU A 63 0.49 2.65 16.96
C LEU A 63 -0.10 1.80 15.82
N GLU A 64 0.44 0.60 15.60
CA GLU A 64 -0.04 -0.34 14.56
C GLU A 64 -1.54 -0.64 14.68
N ARG A 65 -2.07 -0.74 15.90
CA ARG A 65 -3.49 -0.99 16.11
C ARG A 65 -4.34 0.23 15.79
N ALA A 66 -3.83 1.41 16.14
CA ALA A 66 -4.49 2.67 15.79
C ALA A 66 -4.50 2.91 14.27
N GLU A 67 -3.41 2.55 13.59
CA GLU A 67 -3.32 2.57 12.14
C GLU A 67 -4.28 1.57 11.49
N ALA A 68 -4.43 0.37 12.04
CA ALA A 68 -5.41 -0.61 11.56
C ALA A 68 -6.85 -0.09 11.66
N ASP A 69 -7.25 0.46 12.81
CA ASP A 69 -8.58 1.04 13.04
C ASP A 69 -8.86 2.19 12.04
N PHE A 70 -7.88 3.07 11.86
CA PHE A 70 -7.99 4.19 10.91
C PHE A 70 -7.98 3.73 9.44
N GLY A 71 -7.17 2.73 9.11
CA GLY A 71 -7.16 2.12 7.78
C GLY A 71 -8.53 1.54 7.44
N PHE A 72 -9.15 0.84 8.40
CA PHE A 72 -10.47 0.26 8.23
C PHE A 72 -11.54 1.33 7.96
N ILE A 73 -11.60 2.40 8.75
CA ILE A 73 -12.61 3.46 8.56
C ILE A 73 -12.45 4.16 7.20
N MET A 74 -11.22 4.34 6.73
CA MET A 74 -10.93 4.95 5.43
C MET A 74 -11.35 4.04 4.27
N VAL A 75 -11.11 2.73 4.38
CA VAL A 75 -11.58 1.75 3.38
C VAL A 75 -13.11 1.76 3.31
N VAL A 76 -13.80 1.72 4.45
CA VAL A 76 -15.27 1.75 4.50
C VAL A 76 -15.82 3.04 3.89
N TYR A 77 -15.22 4.20 4.17
CA TYR A 77 -15.61 5.47 3.55
C TYR A 77 -15.46 5.43 2.02
N ASN A 78 -14.33 4.93 1.53
CA ASN A 78 -14.09 4.82 0.09
C ASN A 78 -15.08 3.85 -0.58
N LEU A 79 -15.39 2.71 0.05
CA LEU A 79 -16.39 1.77 -0.45
C LEU A 79 -17.78 2.40 -0.52
N ARG A 80 -18.23 3.08 0.54
CA ARG A 80 -19.53 3.76 0.55
C ARG A 80 -19.59 4.87 -0.51
N ARG A 81 -18.53 5.67 -0.64
CA ARG A 81 -18.42 6.70 -1.67
C ARG A 81 -18.46 6.10 -3.08
N MET A 82 -17.78 4.98 -3.30
CA MET A 82 -17.77 4.27 -4.58
C MET A 82 -19.18 3.76 -4.95
N ILE A 83 -19.89 3.16 -3.98
CA ILE A 83 -21.29 2.73 -4.18
C ILE A 83 -22.19 3.91 -4.51
N ASN A 84 -22.03 5.05 -3.83
CA ASN A 84 -22.83 6.24 -4.08
C ASN A 84 -22.59 6.86 -5.47
N ILE A 85 -21.35 6.83 -5.99
CA ILE A 85 -21.00 7.40 -7.29
C ILE A 85 -21.37 6.47 -8.45
N LEU A 86 -21.05 5.17 -8.34
CA LEU A 86 -21.22 4.21 -9.43
C LEU A 86 -22.61 3.55 -9.42
N GLY A 87 -23.24 3.45 -8.24
CA GLY A 87 -24.43 2.64 -8.01
C GLY A 87 -24.10 1.17 -7.76
N LEU A 88 -24.95 0.53 -6.94
CA LEU A 88 -24.74 -0.85 -6.48
C LEU A 88 -24.75 -1.87 -7.63
N GLN A 89 -25.63 -1.68 -8.62
CA GLN A 89 -25.78 -2.62 -9.74
C GLN A 89 -24.54 -2.67 -10.63
N LYS A 90 -23.97 -1.50 -10.97
CA LYS A 90 -22.74 -1.43 -11.78
C LYS A 90 -21.56 -2.04 -11.03
N LEU A 91 -21.44 -1.76 -9.74
CA LEU A 91 -20.39 -2.32 -8.90
C LEU A 91 -20.49 -3.86 -8.84
N ARG A 92 -21.70 -4.40 -8.64
CA ARG A 92 -21.93 -5.84 -8.62
C ARG A 92 -21.49 -6.51 -9.91
N LYS A 93 -21.93 -5.99 -11.07
CA LYS A 93 -21.55 -6.55 -12.38
C LYS A 93 -20.04 -6.55 -12.61
N TYR A 94 -19.37 -5.49 -12.18
CA TYR A 94 -17.91 -5.39 -12.25
C TYR A 94 -17.22 -6.43 -11.36
N LEU A 95 -17.68 -6.59 -10.12
CA LEU A 95 -17.14 -7.59 -9.19
C LEU A 95 -17.37 -9.03 -9.68
N GLU A 96 -18.54 -9.32 -10.25
CA GLU A 96 -18.84 -10.62 -10.87
C GLU A 96 -17.86 -10.93 -12.02
N SER A 97 -17.57 -9.94 -12.87
CA SER A 97 -16.62 -10.09 -13.98
C SER A 97 -15.19 -10.35 -13.48
N ILE A 98 -14.75 -9.62 -12.45
CA ILE A 98 -13.44 -9.85 -11.82
C ILE A 98 -13.38 -11.24 -11.18
N PHE A 99 -14.44 -11.63 -10.48
CA PHE A 99 -14.51 -12.92 -9.81
C PHE A 99 -14.38 -14.07 -10.81
N GLN A 100 -15.06 -13.98 -11.95
CA GLN A 100 -14.93 -14.95 -13.03
C GLN A 100 -13.49 -15.04 -13.56
N LEU A 101 -12.83 -13.91 -13.81
CA LEU A 101 -11.44 -13.88 -14.24
C LEU A 101 -10.50 -14.50 -13.21
N PHE A 102 -10.72 -14.20 -11.93
CA PHE A 102 -9.95 -14.75 -10.83
C PHE A 102 -10.13 -16.27 -10.70
N CYS A 103 -11.37 -16.76 -10.76
CA CYS A 103 -11.69 -18.18 -10.80
C CYS A 103 -11.01 -18.88 -11.99
N PHE A 104 -11.06 -18.28 -13.18
CA PHE A 104 -10.38 -18.83 -14.36
C PHE A 104 -8.87 -18.96 -14.13
N LYS A 105 -8.22 -17.92 -13.60
CA LYS A 105 -6.79 -17.96 -13.26
C LYS A 105 -6.46 -19.01 -12.20
N ILE A 106 -7.31 -19.14 -11.17
CA ILE A 106 -7.13 -20.20 -10.15
C ILE A 106 -7.20 -21.58 -10.80
N THR A 107 -8.19 -21.83 -11.67
CA THR A 107 -8.34 -23.12 -12.35
C THR A 107 -7.12 -23.41 -13.24
N LEU A 108 -6.63 -22.43 -13.99
CA LEU A 108 -5.41 -22.57 -14.79
C LEU A 108 -4.19 -22.88 -13.92
N PHE A 109 -4.04 -22.18 -12.80
CA PHE A 109 -2.96 -22.43 -11.85
C PHE A 109 -3.05 -23.83 -11.23
N LYS A 110 -4.25 -24.27 -10.84
CA LYS A 110 -4.48 -25.65 -10.37
C LYS A 110 -4.11 -26.69 -11.43
N LEU A 111 -4.46 -26.44 -12.69
CA LEU A 111 -4.11 -27.31 -13.81
C LEU A 111 -2.58 -27.40 -13.98
N PHE A 112 -1.89 -26.26 -13.92
CA PHE A 112 -0.43 -26.20 -13.96
C PHE A 112 0.23 -26.98 -12.82
N LEU A 113 -0.24 -26.80 -11.58
CA LEU A 113 0.24 -27.56 -10.44
C LEU A 113 -0.02 -29.06 -10.59
N ASN A 114 -1.19 -29.46 -11.10
CA ASN A 114 -1.50 -30.85 -11.38
C ASN A 114 -0.54 -31.45 -12.43
N HIS A 115 -0.23 -30.71 -13.49
CA HIS A 115 0.72 -31.15 -14.50
C HIS A 115 2.14 -31.35 -13.93
N ILE A 116 2.62 -30.43 -13.08
CA ILE A 116 3.89 -30.60 -12.36
C ILE A 116 3.85 -31.85 -11.48
N ASN A 117 2.80 -32.03 -10.69
CA ASN A 117 2.64 -33.18 -9.81
C ASN A 117 2.61 -34.51 -10.57
N GLN A 118 1.92 -34.57 -11.72
CA GLN A 118 1.91 -35.75 -12.57
C GLN A 118 3.29 -36.04 -13.17
N LYS A 119 4.01 -35.00 -13.62
CA LYS A 119 5.38 -35.14 -14.13
C LYS A 119 6.31 -35.67 -13.04
N LEU A 120 6.23 -35.14 -11.83
CA LEU A 120 6.98 -35.61 -10.65
C LEU A 120 6.64 -37.06 -10.31
N LYS A 121 5.35 -37.44 -10.31
CA LYS A 121 4.92 -38.82 -10.01
C LYS A 121 5.43 -39.81 -11.07
N ARG A 122 5.49 -39.40 -12.34
CA ARG A 122 6.08 -40.20 -13.43
C ARG A 122 7.58 -40.38 -13.23
N THR A 123 8.33 -39.30 -12.95
CA THR A 123 9.79 -39.39 -12.71
C THR A 123 10.14 -40.24 -11.48
N MET A 124 9.31 -40.24 -10.44
CA MET A 124 9.50 -41.10 -9.26
C MET A 124 9.16 -42.58 -9.53
N LYS A 125 8.20 -42.87 -10.44
CA LYS A 125 7.79 -44.25 -10.77
C LYS A 125 8.74 -44.93 -11.77
N THR A 126 9.47 -44.17 -12.57
CA THR A 126 10.56 -44.63 -13.45
C THR A 126 11.90 -44.02 -13.01
N PRO A 127 12.60 -44.60 -12.03
CA PRO A 127 13.85 -44.04 -11.50
C PRO A 127 15.01 -44.06 -12.50
N GLY A 128 14.91 -44.80 -13.61
CA GLY A 128 15.96 -44.90 -14.64
C GLY A 128 16.31 -43.59 -15.35
N ILE A 129 15.45 -42.56 -15.28
CA ILE A 129 15.70 -41.24 -15.90
C ILE A 129 16.53 -40.33 -14.96
N LEU A 130 16.60 -40.63 -13.66
CA LEU A 130 17.44 -39.92 -12.69
C LEU A 130 18.91 -40.38 -12.71
N ASN A 131 19.22 -41.47 -13.41
CA ASN A 131 20.57 -42.00 -13.60
C ASN A 131 21.11 -41.71 -15.02
N LEU A 132 20.76 -40.57 -15.62
CA LEU A 132 21.51 -40.13 -16.79
C LEU A 132 22.83 -39.52 -16.28
N PRO A 133 24.00 -40.07 -16.65
CA PRO A 133 25.25 -39.42 -16.29
C PRO A 133 25.28 -38.06 -16.98
N LEU A 134 25.27 -36.99 -16.18
CA LEU A 134 25.72 -35.68 -16.63
C LEU A 134 27.22 -35.79 -16.91
N ASN A 135 27.59 -36.31 -18.07
CA ASN A 135 28.95 -36.19 -18.55
C ASN A 135 29.00 -36.26 -20.08
N THR A 136 29.18 -35.12 -20.72
CA THR A 136 30.49 -34.75 -21.29
C THR A 136 30.39 -33.43 -22.04
N GLY A 137 31.36 -32.55 -21.79
CA GLY A 137 31.77 -31.50 -22.72
C GLY A 137 31.30 -30.08 -22.41
N GLU A 138 31.91 -29.44 -21.40
CA GLU A 138 32.72 -28.22 -21.61
C GLU A 138 33.42 -27.82 -20.30
N ARG A 139 34.75 -27.88 -20.29
CA ARG A 139 35.58 -27.24 -19.26
C ARG A 139 35.43 -25.73 -19.43
N PHE A 140 34.61 -25.09 -18.61
CA PHE A 140 34.80 -23.67 -18.30
C PHE A 140 35.60 -23.55 -17.01
N GLN A 141 36.90 -23.40 -17.17
CA GLN A 141 37.85 -23.03 -16.12
C GLN A 141 37.57 -21.57 -15.75
N LEU A 142 36.73 -21.33 -14.74
CA LEU A 142 36.67 -20.04 -14.06
C LEU A 142 37.37 -20.21 -12.72
N THR A 143 38.62 -19.78 -12.71
CA THR A 143 39.53 -19.67 -11.57
C THR A 143 38.88 -18.82 -10.46
N ILE A 144 38.40 -19.48 -9.40
CA ILE A 144 38.19 -18.83 -8.11
C ILE A 144 39.54 -18.84 -7.41
N ASN A 145 40.34 -17.80 -7.64
CA ASN A 145 41.51 -17.45 -6.82
C ASN A 145 41.87 -15.97 -7.01
N GLN A 146 40.89 -15.10 -6.85
CA GLN A 146 41.08 -13.69 -6.47
C GLN A 146 39.82 -13.25 -5.75
N ILE A 147 39.87 -13.26 -4.41
CA ILE A 147 39.37 -12.24 -3.48
C ILE A 147 39.74 -12.81 -2.10
N GLY A 148 40.91 -12.38 -1.63
CA GLY A 148 41.13 -12.30 -0.20
C GLY A 148 40.40 -11.08 0.32
N PHE A 149 39.59 -11.27 1.37
CA PHE A 149 39.42 -10.41 2.53
C PHE A 149 38.83 -11.28 3.65
#